data_AF-A0A1C5EB21-F1
#
_entry.id   AF-A0A1C5EB21-F1
#
_cell.length_a   1.000
_cell.length_b   1.000
_cell.length_c   1.000
_cell.angle_alpha   90.00
_cell.angle_beta   90.00
_cell.angle_gamma   90.00
#
_symmetry.space_group_name_H-M   'P 1'
#
loop_
_entity.id
_entity.type
_entity.pdbx_description
1 polymer ?
#
loop_
_entity_poly.entity_id
_entity_poly.type
_entity_poly.pdbx_seq_one_letter_code
_entity_poly.pdbx_strand_id
1 'polypeptide(L)' 'DVILWAPGFRAAIDHLAPLRLREPGGGIRVEETRAVRDERVHLVGYGPSASTIGANRAGRAAVRDIKRLLEREPEAAAV' A
#
# COMPACT_ATOMS: atom_id res chain seq x y z
N ASP A 1 -33.89 8.11 -21.13
CA ASP A 1 -33.64 7.12 -20.07
C ASP A 1 -32.15 7.05 -19.75
N VAL A 2 -31.75 6.94 -18.48
CA VAL A 2 -30.33 7.03 -18.05
C VAL A 2 -29.94 5.80 -17.23
N ILE A 3 -28.71 5.31 -17.43
CA ILE A 3 -28.09 4.25 -16.63
C ILE A 3 -26.92 4.83 -15.85
N LEU A 4 -26.96 4.66 -14.51
CA LEU A 4 -25.80 4.86 -13.63
C LEU A 4 -25.13 3.50 -13.39
N TRP A 5 -23.86 3.40 -13.77
CA TRP A 5 -23.07 2.18 -13.57
C TRP A 5 -22.11 2.38 -12.38
N ALA A 6 -22.47 1.82 -11.22
CA ALA A 6 -21.75 2.00 -9.96
C ALA A 6 -21.27 0.67 -9.31
N PRO A 7 -20.59 -0.25 -10.02
CA PRO A 7 -20.11 -1.52 -9.44
C PRO A 7 -18.86 -1.36 -8.57
N GLY A 8 -18.30 -0.15 -8.45
CA GLY A 8 -17.03 0.12 -7.78
C GLY A 8 -15.83 0.12 -8.72
N PHE A 9 -14.63 -0.04 -8.14
CA PHE A 9 -13.35 0.14 -8.82
C PHE A 9 -12.34 -0.95 -8.47
N ARG A 10 -11.35 -1.15 -9.36
CA ARG A 10 -10.14 -1.94 -9.07
C ARG A 10 -9.00 -1.01 -8.66
N ALA A 11 -8.06 -1.53 -7.85
CA ALA A 11 -6.86 -0.79 -7.46
C ALA A 11 -5.94 -0.54 -8.66
N ALA A 12 -5.44 0.69 -8.82
CA ALA A 12 -4.52 1.08 -9.87
C ALA A 12 -3.05 0.70 -9.54
N ILE A 13 -2.76 -0.61 -9.55
CA ILE A 13 -1.48 -1.18 -9.09
C ILE A 13 -0.72 -1.96 -10.17
N ASP A 14 -1.03 -1.75 -11.45
CA ASP A 14 -0.36 -2.43 -12.57
C ASP A 14 1.13 -2.08 -12.69
N HIS A 15 1.49 -0.84 -12.33
CA HIS A 15 2.88 -0.40 -12.29
C HIS A 15 3.74 -1.16 -11.27
N LEU A 16 3.12 -1.86 -10.31
CA LEU A 16 3.82 -2.68 -9.31
C LEU A 16 4.01 -4.15 -9.75
N ALA A 17 3.55 -4.53 -10.95
CA ALA A 17 3.65 -5.92 -11.43
C ALA A 17 5.07 -6.52 -11.36
N PRO A 18 6.16 -5.78 -11.70
CA PRO A 18 7.52 -6.31 -11.60
C PRO A 18 7.93 -6.75 -10.18
N LEU A 19 7.31 -6.20 -9.14
CA LEU A 19 7.60 -6.52 -7.73
C LEU A 19 6.96 -7.83 -7.26
N ARG A 20 6.08 -8.45 -8.07
CA ARG A 20 5.44 -9.75 -7.78
C ARG A 20 4.73 -9.82 -6.40
N LEU A 21 4.15 -8.69 -5.99
CA LEU A 21 3.45 -8.54 -4.69
C LEU A 21 1.99 -9.03 -4.70
N ARG A 22 1.43 -9.34 -5.89
CA ARG A 22 0.04 -9.75 -6.05
C ARG A 22 -0.19 -11.16 -5.51
N GLU A 23 -1.32 -11.34 -4.84
CA GLU A 23 -1.88 -12.63 -4.46
C GLU A 23 -2.76 -13.19 -5.60
N PRO A 24 -3.16 -14.48 -5.57
CA PRO A 24 -4.01 -15.08 -6.62
C PRO A 24 -5.31 -14.31 -6.93
N GLY A 25 -5.84 -13.53 -5.98
CA GLY A 25 -7.00 -12.65 -6.17
C GLY A 25 -6.71 -11.30 -6.84
N GLY A 26 -5.47 -11.05 -7.29
CA GLY A 26 -5.06 -9.82 -7.99
C GLY A 26 -4.74 -8.63 -7.07
N GLY A 27 -5.14 -8.67 -5.80
CA GLY A 27 -4.78 -7.68 -4.79
C GLY A 27 -3.38 -7.90 -4.21
N ILE A 28 -2.89 -6.90 -3.48
CA ILE A 28 -1.65 -7.00 -2.68
C ILE A 28 -2.07 -7.15 -1.22
N ARG A 29 -1.56 -8.17 -0.53
CA ARG A 29 -1.81 -8.36 0.90
C ARG A 29 -1.05 -7.29 1.69
N VAL A 30 -1.77 -6.58 2.56
CA VAL A 30 -1.23 -5.52 3.40
C VAL A 30 -1.48 -5.77 4.88
N GLU A 31 -0.53 -5.35 5.71
CA GLU A 31 -0.69 -5.12 7.14
C GLU A 31 -0.63 -3.61 7.38
N GLU A 32 -1.69 -3.03 7.94
CA GLU A 32 -1.87 -1.57 7.99
C GLU A 32 -1.76 -0.94 6.58
N THR A 33 -0.61 -0.34 6.28
CA THR A 33 -0.31 0.24 4.96
C THR A 33 0.77 -0.54 4.22
N ARG A 34 1.47 -1.46 4.88
CA ARG A 34 2.68 -2.11 4.39
C ARG A 34 2.34 -3.39 3.62
N ALA A 35 2.93 -3.58 2.44
CA ALA A 35 2.83 -4.84 1.72
C ALA A 35 3.56 -5.95 2.50
N VAL A 36 2.89 -7.08 2.74
CA VAL A 36 3.49 -8.11 3.61
C VAL A 36 4.72 -8.78 2.97
N ARG A 37 4.78 -8.80 1.63
CA ARG A 37 5.90 -9.41 0.90
C ARG A 37 7.12 -8.49 0.73
N ASP A 38 6.97 -7.18 0.94
CA ASP A 38 8.07 -6.22 0.87
C ASP A 38 7.78 -5.02 1.79
N GLU A 39 8.51 -4.92 2.90
CA GLU A 39 8.27 -3.90 3.92
C GLU A 39 8.57 -2.47 3.46
N ARG A 40 9.22 -2.30 2.30
CA ARG A 40 9.53 -0.99 1.70
C ARG A 40 8.34 -0.44 0.92
N VAL A 41 7.33 -1.26 0.61
CA VAL A 41 6.19 -0.87 -0.21
C VAL A 41 4.97 -0.61 0.66
N HIS A 42 4.43 0.61 0.57
CA HIS A 42 3.21 1.01 1.28
C HIS A 42 2.08 1.41 0.31
N LEU A 43 0.85 0.97 0.60
CA LEU A 43 -0.37 1.29 -0.14
C LEU A 43 -1.28 2.18 0.72
N VAL A 44 -1.10 3.49 0.62
CA VAL A 44 -1.87 4.50 1.36
C VAL A 44 -3.08 4.95 0.54
N GLY A 45 -4.26 5.00 1.17
CA GLY A 45 -5.50 5.41 0.51
C GLY A 45 -6.17 4.29 -0.30
N TYR A 46 -5.67 3.06 -0.22
CA TYR A 46 -6.28 1.87 -0.82
C TYR A 46 -7.08 1.06 0.20
N GLY A 47 -8.07 0.32 -0.30
CA GLY A 47 -8.87 -0.63 0.50
C GLY A 47 -9.56 0.06 1.69
N PRO A 48 -9.43 -0.46 2.92
CA PRO A 48 -10.03 0.13 4.13
C PRO A 48 -9.64 1.59 4.41
N SER A 49 -8.53 2.08 3.83
CA SER A 49 -8.08 3.46 4.00
C SER A 49 -8.60 4.44 2.94
N ALA A 50 -9.41 3.97 1.97
CA ALA A 50 -9.90 4.76 0.84
C ALA A 50 -11.00 5.78 1.22
N SER A 51 -10.61 6.77 2.01
CA SER A 51 -11.41 7.97 2.33
C SER A 51 -10.47 9.14 2.61
N THR A 52 -10.96 10.37 2.58
CA THR A 52 -10.14 11.56 2.88
C THR A 52 -9.50 11.50 4.26
N ILE A 53 -10.27 11.11 5.29
CA ILE A 53 -9.78 10.99 6.66
C ILE A 53 -8.91 9.74 6.83
N GLY A 54 -9.33 8.61 6.24
CA GLY A 54 -8.61 7.34 6.30
C GLY A 54 -7.23 7.43 5.66
N ALA A 55 -7.12 8.03 4.48
CA ALA A 55 -5.86 8.21 3.77
C ALA A 55 -4.88 9.08 4.57
N ASN A 56 -5.36 10.16 5.21
CA ASN A 56 -4.54 11.00 6.08
C ASN A 56 -4.01 10.26 7.32
N ARG A 57 -4.84 9.41 7.94
CA ARG A 57 -4.42 8.58 9.08
C ARG A 57 -3.40 7.51 8.65
N ALA A 58 -3.69 6.84 7.54
CA ALA A 58 -2.83 5.82 6.93
C ALA A 58 -1.46 6.41 6.53
N GLY A 59 -1.43 7.60 5.92
CA GLY A 59 -0.18 8.28 5.58
C GLY A 59 0.70 8.55 6.80
N ARG A 60 0.11 8.99 7.92
CA ARG A 60 0.86 9.16 9.18
C ARG A 60 1.37 7.83 9.74
N ALA A 61 0.62 6.73 9.59
CA ALA A 61 1.07 5.41 9.99
C ALA A 61 2.26 4.95 9.13
N ALA A 62 2.13 5.04 7.80
CA ALA A 62 3.19 4.69 6.85
C ALA A 62 4.50 5.42 7.14
N VAL A 63 4.47 6.74 7.37
CA VAL A 63 5.68 7.51 7.71
C VAL A 63 6.35 7.02 9.00
N ARG A 64 5.58 6.64 10.02
CA ARG A 64 6.16 6.10 11.27
C ARG A 64 6.80 4.73 11.05
N ASP A 65 6.19 3.89 10.21
CA ASP A 65 6.73 2.57 9.88
C ASP A 65 8.01 2.70 9.04
N ILE A 66 8.03 3.60 8.05
CA ILE A 66 9.20 3.87 7.21
C ILE A 66 10.36 4.42 8.05
N LYS A 67 10.10 5.33 9.01
CA LYS A 67 11.15 5.80 9.93
C LYS A 67 11.79 4.66 10.71
N ARG A 68 10.97 3.76 11.26
CA ARG A 68 11.45 2.56 11.95
C ARG A 68 12.23 1.63 11.02
N LEU A 69 11.85 1.53 9.75
CA LEU A 69 12.59 0.74 8.75
C LEU A 69 13.98 1.34 8.49
N LEU A 70 14.07 2.64 8.26
CA LEU A 70 15.33 3.33 7.98
C LEU A 70 16.28 3.34 9.18
N GLU A 71 15.74 3.39 10.41
CA GLU A 71 16.51 3.24 11.64
C GLU A 71 17.11 1.84 11.81
N ARG A 72 16.55 0.82 11.15
CA ARG A 72 17.09 -0.56 11.12
C ARG A 72 18.14 -0.79 10.03
N GLU A 73 18.24 0.09 9.04
CA GLU A 73 19.19 -0.03 7.92
C GLU A 73 20.62 0.56 8.11
N PRO A 74 21.07 1.13 9.26
CA PRO A 74 22.40 1.75 9.31
C PRO A 74 23.58 0.75 9.25
N GLU A 75 23.36 -0.56 9.26
CA GLU A 75 24.43 -1.57 9.30
C GLU A 75 24.76 -2.22 7.95
N ALA A 76 23.83 -2.21 6.97
CA ALA A 76 24.00 -2.93 5.70
C ALA A 76 24.62 -2.09 4.56
N ALA A 77 24.63 -0.76 4.67
CA ALA A 77 25.14 0.14 3.64
C ALA A 77 26.65 0.46 3.77
N ALA A 78 27.33 -0.15 4.73
CA ALA A 78 28.76 0.07 5.01
C ALA A 78 29.69 -0.99 4.37
N VAL A 79 29.21 -1.77 3.39
CA VAL A 79 29.98 -2.84 2.72
C VAL A 79 30.13 -2.58 1.23
#